data_AF-A0A918XNR2-F1
#
_entry.id   AF-A0A918XNR2-F1
#
_cell.length_a   1.000
_cell.length_b   1.000
_cell.length_c   1.000
_cell.angle_alpha   90.00
_cell.angle_beta   90.00
_cell.angle_gamma   90.00
#
_symmetry.space_group_name_H-M   'P 1'
#
loop_
_entity.id
_entity.type
_entity.pdbx_description
1 polymer ?
#
loop_
_entity_poly.entity_id
_entity_poly.type
_entity_poly.pdbx_seq_one_letter_code
_entity_poly.pdbx_strand_id
1 'polypeptide(L)'
;MVVELVGEPVRYRVRLYGTAIAALRGDDLTGRYLDEPGALPPGLWPQFKATYDEATTAREPVARDVTYRRLSDQTREWQHCRVILPFARGDGTDVAILMVAIIPAGETDGRPEAEAGN
;
A
#
# COMPACT_ATOMS: atom_id res chain seq x y z
N MET A 1 -2.38 1.97 5.71
CA MET A 1 -2.13 3.42 5.49
C MET A 1 -3.36 4.10 4.89
N VAL A 2 -3.48 5.41 5.05
CA VAL A 2 -4.49 6.28 4.44
C VAL A 2 -3.79 7.26 3.52
N VAL A 3 -4.30 7.41 2.30
CA VAL A 3 -3.74 8.25 1.24
C VAL A 3 -4.83 9.21 0.75
N GLU A 4 -4.51 10.49 0.61
CA GLU A 4 -5.39 11.53 0.08
C GLU A 4 -4.99 11.86 -1.36
N LEU A 5 -6.00 12.02 -2.22
CA LEU A 5 -5.85 12.52 -3.59
C LEU A 5 -5.89 14.05 -3.56
N VAL A 6 -4.87 14.69 -4.13
CA VAL A 6 -4.67 16.15 -4.06
C VAL A 6 -4.42 16.74 -5.43
N GLY A 7 -5.26 17.71 -5.81
CA GLY A 7 -5.07 18.57 -6.99
C GLY A 7 -5.37 17.91 -8.35
N GLU A 8 -5.09 18.66 -9.41
CA GLU A 8 -5.13 18.24 -10.81
C GLU A 8 -3.84 18.74 -11.50
N PRO A 9 -2.93 17.86 -11.96
CA PRO A 9 -3.02 16.40 -11.92
C PRO A 9 -2.97 15.82 -10.50
N VAL A 10 -3.70 14.72 -10.29
CA VAL A 10 -3.80 14.05 -8.99
C VAL A 10 -2.43 13.62 -8.48
N ARG A 11 -2.13 14.03 -7.24
CA ARG A 11 -1.01 13.53 -6.44
C ARG A 11 -1.50 12.80 -5.21
N TYR A 12 -0.71 11.84 -4.73
CA TYR A 12 -1.09 10.93 -3.67
C TYR A 12 -0.30 11.21 -2.38
N ARG A 13 -0.94 11.89 -1.43
CA ARG A 13 -0.33 12.27 -0.14
C ARG A 13 -0.66 11.26 0.94
N VAL A 14 0.33 10.74 1.64
CA VAL A 14 0.12 9.85 2.78
C VAL A 14 -0.40 10.67 3.97
N ARG A 15 -1.59 10.37 4.47
CA ARG A 15 -2.18 11.00 5.66
C ARG A 15 -1.92 10.23 6.95
N LEU A 16 -1.80 8.92 6.83
CA LEU A 16 -1.44 8.04 7.93
C LEU A 16 -0.70 6.84 7.35
N TYR A 17 0.58 6.69 7.63
CA TYR A 17 1.33 5.54 7.13
C TYR A 17 1.03 4.27 7.93
N GLY A 18 1.02 4.39 9.26
CA GLY A 18 0.82 3.31 10.21
C GLY A 18 2.16 2.83 10.80
N THR A 19 2.19 2.68 12.12
CA THR A 19 3.42 2.42 12.89
C THR A 19 4.08 1.09 12.56
N ALA A 20 3.29 0.02 12.34
CA ALA A 20 3.83 -1.28 11.96
C ALA A 20 4.52 -1.26 10.59
N ILE A 21 3.95 -0.53 9.62
CA ILE A 21 4.54 -0.39 8.28
C ILE A 21 5.80 0.48 8.37
N ALA A 22 5.75 1.57 9.15
CA ALA A 22 6.91 2.43 9.38
C ALA A 22 8.08 1.65 10.00
N ALA A 23 7.83 0.84 11.04
CA ALA A 23 8.83 0.00 11.67
C ALA A 23 9.44 -1.03 10.70
N LEU A 24 8.62 -1.62 9.83
CA LEU A 24 9.07 -2.58 8.83
C LEU A 24 9.94 -1.94 7.73
N ARG A 25 9.56 -0.74 7.31
CA ARG A 25 10.23 0.02 6.25
C ARG A 25 11.48 0.77 6.74
N GLY A 26 11.49 1.19 8.01
CA GLY A 26 12.48 2.09 8.57
C GLY A 26 12.24 3.57 8.27
N ASP A 27 11.06 3.94 7.77
CA ASP A 27 10.69 5.34 7.47
C ASP A 27 9.18 5.55 7.60
N ASP A 28 8.76 6.73 8.07
CA ASP A 28 7.36 7.16 8.15
C ASP A 28 7.07 8.18 7.05
N LEU A 29 6.23 7.80 6.11
CA LEU A 29 5.86 8.66 4.99
C LEU A 29 4.72 9.63 5.31
N THR A 30 4.21 9.68 6.53
CA THR A 30 3.10 10.57 6.89
C THR A 30 3.42 12.02 6.52
N GLY A 31 2.52 12.64 5.75
CA GLY A 31 2.66 14.00 5.22
C GLY A 31 3.33 14.10 3.85
N ARG A 32 4.00 13.04 3.39
CA ARG A 32 4.75 13.02 2.12
C ARG A 32 3.90 12.57 0.93
N TYR A 33 4.28 12.99 -0.27
CA TYR A 33 3.72 12.44 -1.50
C TYR A 33 4.49 11.19 -1.95
N LEU A 34 3.78 10.22 -2.53
CA LEU A 34 4.37 8.95 -2.98
C LEU A 34 5.25 9.08 -4.24
N ASP A 35 5.18 10.21 -4.94
CA ASP A 35 6.03 10.56 -6.08
C ASP A 35 7.33 11.27 -5.67
N GLU A 36 7.50 11.61 -4.39
CA GLU A 36 8.72 12.25 -3.89
C GLU A 36 9.93 11.29 -3.91
N PRO A 37 11.15 11.82 -4.10
CA PRO A 37 12.37 11.04 -3.93
C PRO A 37 12.42 10.31 -2.58
N GLY A 38 12.72 9.01 -2.61
CA GLY A 38 12.80 8.15 -1.43
C GLY A 38 11.46 7.64 -0.89
N ALA A 39 10.32 8.12 -1.42
CA ALA A 39 9.00 7.63 -1.00
C ALA A 39 8.68 6.22 -1.52
N LEU A 40 9.34 5.75 -2.57
CA LEU A 40 9.31 4.36 -3.04
C LEU A 40 10.68 3.96 -3.63
N PRO A 41 10.98 2.65 -3.73
CA PRO A 41 12.10 2.19 -4.55
C PRO A 41 12.07 2.80 -5.97
N PRO A 42 13.24 3.15 -6.53
CA PRO A 42 13.33 3.66 -7.89
C PRO A 42 12.62 2.74 -8.89
N GLY A 43 11.85 3.33 -9.80
CA GLY A 43 11.14 2.60 -10.84
C GLY A 43 9.83 1.92 -10.43
N LEU A 44 9.49 1.85 -9.14
CA LEU A 44 8.21 1.27 -8.70
C LEU A 44 7.03 2.25 -8.73
N TRP A 45 7.30 3.56 -8.77
CA TRP A 45 6.24 4.57 -8.78
C TRP A 45 5.20 4.35 -9.90
N PRO A 46 5.58 4.13 -11.17
CA PRO A 46 4.59 3.90 -12.24
C PRO A 46 3.65 2.72 -11.95
N GLN A 47 4.17 1.62 -11.42
CA GLN A 47 3.37 0.43 -11.08
C GLN A 47 2.40 0.72 -9.93
N PHE A 48 2.87 1.39 -8.87
CA PHE A 48 2.04 1.75 -7.72
C PHE A 48 0.95 2.75 -8.12
N LYS A 49 1.32 3.74 -8.93
CA LYS A 49 0.39 4.73 -9.45
C LYS A 49 -0.71 4.07 -10.29
N ALA A 50 -0.36 3.14 -11.18
CA ALA A 50 -1.34 2.45 -12.02
C ALA A 50 -2.42 1.73 -11.19
N THR A 51 -2.05 1.06 -10.09
CA THR A 51 -3.04 0.40 -9.22
C THR A 51 -3.92 1.40 -8.47
N TYR A 52 -3.40 2.57 -8.13
CA TYR A 52 -4.18 3.61 -7.46
C TYR A 52 -5.14 4.30 -8.43
N ASP A 53 -4.66 4.58 -9.65
CA ASP A 53 -5.48 5.12 -10.72
C ASP A 53 -6.60 4.14 -11.08
N GLU A 54 -6.32 2.82 -11.12
CA GLU A 54 -7.31 1.75 -11.32
C GLU A 54 -8.41 1.81 -10.26
N ALA A 55 -8.06 1.75 -8.97
CA ALA A 55 -9.03 1.80 -7.87
C ALA A 55 -9.84 3.11 -7.85
N THR A 56 -9.19 4.23 -8.19
CA THR A 56 -9.83 5.56 -8.22
C THR A 56 -10.82 5.67 -9.37
N THR A 57 -10.40 5.25 -10.58
CA THR A 57 -11.21 5.38 -11.81
C THR A 57 -12.38 4.41 -11.81
N ALA A 58 -12.14 3.15 -11.43
CA ALA A 58 -13.20 2.13 -11.34
C ALA A 58 -14.11 2.35 -10.15
N ARG A 59 -13.63 3.05 -9.11
CA ARG A 59 -14.33 3.25 -7.83
C ARG A 59 -14.63 1.93 -7.11
N GLU A 60 -13.77 0.94 -7.32
CA GLU A 60 -13.87 -0.40 -6.78
C GLU A 60 -12.61 -0.78 -5.99
N PRO A 61 -12.73 -1.68 -5.00
CA PRO A 61 -11.58 -2.28 -4.34
C PRO A 61 -10.64 -2.99 -5.32
N VAL A 62 -9.33 -2.77 -5.17
CA VAL A 62 -8.31 -3.48 -5.94
C VAL A 62 -7.36 -4.20 -4.99
N ALA A 63 -7.08 -5.48 -5.28
CA ALA A 63 -6.06 -6.26 -4.60
C ALA A 63 -4.92 -6.61 -5.57
N ARG A 64 -3.67 -6.41 -5.13
CA ARG A 64 -2.46 -6.78 -5.90
C ARG A 64 -1.41 -7.36 -4.98
N ASP A 65 -0.87 -8.51 -5.36
CA ASP A 65 0.36 -9.01 -4.79
C ASP A 65 1.54 -8.23 -5.38
N VAL A 66 2.43 -7.80 -4.51
CA VAL A 66 3.61 -7.03 -4.88
C VAL A 66 4.83 -7.63 -4.21
N THR A 67 5.89 -7.78 -4.99
CA THR A 67 7.21 -8.19 -4.50
C THR A 67 8.22 -7.11 -4.88
N TYR A 68 8.94 -6.59 -3.90
CA TYR A 68 10.09 -5.71 -4.16
C TYR A 68 11.14 -5.82 -3.06
N ARG A 69 12.37 -5.42 -3.38
CA ARG A 69 13.45 -5.37 -2.38
C ARG A 69 13.28 -4.18 -1.46
N ARG A 70 13.39 -4.40 -0.15
CA ARG A 70 13.25 -3.33 0.85
C ARG A 70 14.25 -2.20 0.59
N LEU A 71 13.79 -0.96 0.75
CA LEU A 71 14.64 0.22 0.58
C LEU A 71 15.83 0.24 1.53
N SER A 72 15.65 -0.23 2.77
CA SER A 72 16.64 -0.12 3.85
C SER A 72 17.89 -0.95 3.62
N ASP A 73 17.78 -2.13 3.01
CA ASP A 73 18.88 -3.08 2.87
C ASP A 73 19.10 -3.58 1.43
N GLN A 74 18.14 -3.40 0.51
CA GLN A 74 18.18 -3.90 -0.87
C GLN A 74 18.53 -5.39 -1.03
N THR A 75 18.47 -6.18 0.06
CA THR A 75 18.92 -7.57 0.09
C THR A 75 17.76 -8.54 0.27
N ARG A 76 16.68 -8.11 0.93
CA ARG A 76 15.50 -8.96 1.16
C ARG A 76 14.34 -8.56 0.27
N GLU A 77 13.82 -9.54 -0.45
CA GLU A 77 12.53 -9.41 -1.12
C GLU A 77 11.42 -9.39 -0.08
N TRP A 78 10.50 -8.44 -0.25
CA TRP A 78 9.31 -8.31 0.56
C TRP A 78 8.10 -8.52 -0.32
N GLN A 79 7.44 -9.67 -0.12
CA GLN A 79 6.17 -10.00 -0.75
C GLN A 79 5.01 -9.65 0.18
N HIS A 80 4.00 -8.99 -0.36
CA HIS A 80 2.77 -8.69 0.36
C HIS A 80 1.61 -8.46 -0.60
N CYS A 81 0.40 -8.74 -0.13
CA CYS A 81 -0.82 -8.32 -0.78
C CYS A 81 -1.16 -6.88 -0.36
N ARG A 82 -1.51 -6.04 -1.33
CA ARG A 82 -2.01 -4.68 -1.11
C ARG A 82 -3.48 -4.66 -1.46
N VAL A 83 -4.32 -4.31 -0.49
CA VAL A 83 -5.75 -4.08 -0.72
C VAL A 83 -6.00 -2.58 -0.67
N ILE A 84 -6.44 -2.01 -1.79
CA ILE A 84 -6.70 -0.58 -1.98
C ILE A 84 -8.21 -0.39 -2.04
N LEU A 85 -8.72 0.40 -1.11
CA LEU A 85 -10.14 0.67 -0.94
C LEU A 85 -10.39 2.16 -1.23
N PRO A 86 -11.14 2.50 -2.29
CA PRO A 86 -11.49 3.88 -2.59
C PRO A 86 -12.63 4.37 -1.70
N PHE A 87 -12.45 5.55 -1.12
CA PHE A 87 -13.46 6.25 -0.34
C PHE A 87 -13.73 7.61 -0.96
N ALA A 88 -15.01 7.88 -1.18
CA ALA A 88 -15.46 9.21 -1.57
C ALA A 88 -15.57 10.12 -0.34
N ARG A 89 -15.54 11.43 -0.58
CA ARG A 89 -15.82 12.45 0.44
C ARG A 89 -17.15 13.12 0.13
N GLY A 90 -17.96 13.36 1.15
CA GLY A 90 -19.22 14.09 0.98
C GLY A 90 -20.27 13.28 0.23
N ASP A 91 -20.73 13.79 -0.91
CA ASP A 91 -21.88 13.28 -1.68
C ASP A 91 -21.61 11.95 -2.41
N GLY A 92 -20.36 11.49 -2.38
CA GLY A 92 -20.00 10.21 -2.96
C GLY A 92 -19.56 10.28 -4.42
N THR A 93 -19.47 11.46 -5.04
CA THR A 93 -19.20 11.56 -6.49
C THR A 93 -17.73 11.27 -6.81
N ASP A 94 -16.81 11.86 -6.04
CA ASP A 94 -15.37 11.77 -6.30
C ASP A 94 -14.62 11.01 -5.20
N VAL A 95 -13.76 10.08 -5.61
CA VAL A 95 -12.82 9.42 -4.71
C VAL A 95 -11.79 10.44 -4.24
N ALA A 96 -11.71 10.66 -2.93
CA ALA A 96 -10.79 11.62 -2.33
C ALA A 96 -9.74 10.95 -1.44
N ILE A 97 -10.00 9.73 -1.00
CA ILE A 97 -9.17 8.99 -0.06
C ILE A 97 -9.04 7.55 -0.54
N LEU A 98 -7.84 6.98 -0.45
CA LEU A 98 -7.60 5.54 -0.53
C LEU A 98 -7.17 5.03 0.85
N MET A 99 -7.84 4.00 1.35
CA MET A 99 -7.28 3.17 2.42
C MET A 99 -6.50 2.03 1.78
N VAL A 100 -5.25 1.84 2.20
CA VAL A 100 -4.40 0.77 1.68
C VAL A 100 -3.97 -0.12 2.83
N ALA A 101 -4.48 -1.35 2.84
CA ALA A 101 -3.99 -2.40 3.72
C ALA A 101 -2.78 -3.06 3.07
N ILE A 102 -1.76 -3.33 3.89
CA ILE A 102 -0.59 -4.10 3.51
C ILE A 102 -0.65 -5.37 4.33
N ILE A 103 -0.91 -6.49 3.66
CA ILE A 103 -1.08 -7.81 4.27
C ILE A 103 0.17 -8.59 3.87
N PRO A 104 1.06 -8.94 4.82
CA PRO A 104 2.18 -9.81 4.51
C PRO A 104 1.67 -11.05 3.78
N ALA A 105 2.30 -11.42 2.66
CA ALA A 105 2.16 -12.78 2.19
C ALA A 105 2.72 -13.61 3.34
N GLY A 106 1.91 -14.50 3.92
CA GLY A 106 2.38 -15.31 5.03
C GLY A 106 3.73 -15.93 4.63
N GLU A 107 4.70 -15.95 5.55
CA GLU A 107 5.54 -17.13 5.57
C GLU A 107 4.56 -18.29 5.58
N THR A 108 4.81 -19.33 4.78
CA THR A 108 4.19 -20.62 5.02
C THR A 108 4.56 -20.96 6.46
N ASP A 109 3.72 -20.57 7.41
CA ASP A 109 3.96 -20.71 8.83
C ASP A 109 4.02 -22.22 9.01
N GLY A 110 5.20 -22.73 9.37
CA GLY A 110 5.45 -24.13 9.65
C GLY A 110 4.74 -24.57 10.92
N ARG A 111 3.46 -24.20 11.09
CA ARG A 111 2.58 -24.74 12.10
C ARG A 111 2.47 -26.23 11.82
N PRO A 112 2.86 -27.09 12.76
CA PRO A 112 2.45 -28.48 12.70
C PRO A 112 0.92 -28.49 12.65
N GLU A 113 0.36 -29.30 11.75
CA GLU A 113 -1.05 -29.65 11.81
C GLU A 113 -1.34 -30.08 13.25
N ALA A 114 -2.32 -29.43 13.88
CA ALA A 114 -2.79 -29.89 15.17
C ALA A 114 -3.26 -31.33 14.98
N GLU A 115 -2.59 -32.27 15.66
CA GLU A 115 -3.00 -33.67 15.70
C GLU A 115 -4.48 -33.70 16.06
N ALA A 116 -5.29 -34.17 15.11
CA ALA A 116 -6.68 -34.44 15.33
C ALA A 116 -6.77 -35.64 16.27
N GLY A 117 -6.79 -35.35 17.57
CA GLY A 117 -7.14 -36.33 18.58
C GLY A 117 -8.60 -36.69 18.45
N ASN A 118 -8.87 -37.90 17.96
CA ASN A 118 -9.90 -38.80 18.49
C ASN A 118 -9.61 -40.25 18.07
#